data_AF-A0A060C3X6-F1
#
_entry.id   AF-A0A060C3X6-F1
#
_cell.length_a   1.000
_cell.length_b   1.000
_cell.length_c   1.000
_cell.angle_alpha   90.00
_cell.angle_beta   90.00
_cell.angle_gamma   90.00
#
_symmetry.space_group_name_H-M   'P 1'
#
loop_
_entity.id
_entity.type
_entity.pdbx_description
1 polymer ?
#
loop_
_entity_poly.entity_id
_entity_poly.type
_entity_poly.pdbx_seq_one_letter_code
_entity_poly.pdbx_strand_id
1 'polypeptide(L)'
;HAVAKTVRSALLVGLSVLLLSGCGLLGRNVDTGPTPEAAKGVVRTAYAQMGKNYRSGGASPQKGFDCSGLIWWVYNKNGVKVPRITVDQARIGQSVPREQVRPGDIVVFRTSASPRGLHTGIYAGGNSFIH
;
A
#
# COMPACT_ATOMS: atom_id res chain seq x y z
N HIS A 1 -8.89 -4.28 -13.65
CA HIS A 1 -8.07 -3.07 -13.45
C HIS A 1 -7.81 -2.87 -11.97
N ALA A 2 -6.55 -2.72 -11.57
CA ALA A 2 -6.13 -2.47 -10.19
C ALA A 2 -5.53 -1.07 -10.06
N VAL A 3 -5.74 -0.42 -8.92
CA VAL A 3 -5.19 0.92 -8.59
C VAL A 3 -4.29 0.77 -7.35
N ALA A 4 -3.08 1.32 -7.40
CA ALA A 4 -2.17 1.33 -6.27
C ALA A 4 -2.28 2.64 -5.46
N LYS A 5 -2.14 2.54 -4.14
CA LYS A 5 -2.16 3.63 -3.16
C LYS A 5 -0.93 3.57 -2.28
N THR A 6 -0.23 4.69 -2.15
CA THR A 6 0.89 4.83 -1.22
C THR A 6 0.43 5.52 0.06
N VAL A 7 0.71 4.92 1.22
CA VAL A 7 0.48 5.49 2.55
C VAL A 7 1.83 5.83 3.16
N ARG A 8 2.48 6.86 2.64
CA ARG A 8 3.73 7.39 3.19
C ARG A 8 3.40 8.44 4.23
N SER A 9 3.99 8.34 5.40
CA SER A 9 4.13 9.50 6.27
C SER A 9 4.87 10.57 5.48
N ALA A 10 4.21 11.70 5.23
CA ALA A 10 4.86 12.85 4.61
C ALA A 10 5.87 13.42 5.61
N LEU A 11 7.09 12.86 5.66
CA LEU A 11 8.21 13.69 6.06
C LEU A 11 8.39 14.69 4.92
N LEU A 12 7.86 15.88 5.12
CA LEU A 12 8.25 17.06 4.36
C LEU A 12 9.75 17.23 4.58
N VAL A 13 10.56 16.67 3.68
CA VAL A 13 11.95 17.12 3.53
C VAL A 13 11.83 18.48 2.86
N GLY A 14 11.75 19.52 3.69
CA GLY A 14 11.95 20.89 3.23
C GLY A 14 13.38 21.00 2.74
N LEU A 15 13.57 21.01 1.43
CA LEU A 15 14.81 21.46 0.83
C LEU A 15 14.51 22.64 -0.07
N SER A 16 14.64 23.82 0.53
CA SER A 16 14.74 25.09 -0.15
C SER A 16 15.95 25.05 -1.08
N VAL A 17 15.73 25.01 -2.39
CA VAL A 17 16.69 25.51 -3.38
C VAL A 17 15.89 26.30 -4.41
N LEU A 18 15.83 27.62 -4.21
CA LEU A 18 15.69 28.54 -5.32
C LEU A 18 17.01 28.50 -6.09
N LEU A 19 16.95 28.28 -7.41
CA LEU A 19 17.65 29.07 -8.42
C LEU A 19 17.11 28.71 -9.83
N LEU A 20 17.03 29.75 -10.65
CA LEU A 20 16.33 29.85 -11.93
C LEU A 20 16.90 28.98 -13.07
N SER A 21 16.04 28.81 -14.09
CA SER A 21 16.35 28.51 -15.50
C SER A 21 16.50 27.04 -15.89
N GLY A 22 15.47 26.53 -16.59
CA GLY A 22 15.53 25.31 -17.37
C GLY A 22 14.16 24.88 -17.92
N CYS A 23 13.67 25.55 -18.96
CA CYS A 23 12.64 24.94 -19.81
C CYS A 23 13.28 23.74 -20.52
N GLY A 24 12.92 22.53 -20.11
CA GLY A 24 13.37 21.31 -20.76
C GLY A 24 12.91 20.06 -20.02
N LEU A 25 11.90 19.39 -20.60
CA LEU A 25 11.44 18.03 -20.30
C LEU A 25 10.89 17.75 -18.88
N LEU A 26 9.56 17.71 -18.80
CA LEU A 26 8.82 16.94 -17.80
C LEU A 26 9.05 15.43 -18.01
N GLY A 27 10.29 14.97 -17.81
CA GLY A 27 10.57 13.58 -17.53
C GLY A 27 10.01 13.28 -16.15
N ARG A 28 8.84 12.62 -16.08
CA ARG A 28 8.29 12.09 -14.82
C ARG A 28 9.37 11.22 -14.18
N ASN A 29 10.03 11.72 -13.13
CA ASN A 29 11.02 10.96 -12.38
C ASN A 29 10.30 9.72 -11.81
N VAL A 30 10.51 8.56 -12.45
CA VAL A 30 10.19 7.26 -11.87
C VAL A 30 11.13 7.13 -10.68
N ASP A 31 10.58 7.26 -9.48
CA ASP A 31 11.33 7.12 -8.23
C ASP A 31 11.75 5.65 -8.05
N THR A 32 12.88 5.31 -8.68
CA THR A 32 13.60 4.02 -8.60
C THR A 32 14.47 3.91 -7.35
N GLY A 33 14.38 4.88 -6.43
CA GLY A 33 15.11 4.87 -5.17
C GLY A 33 14.79 3.62 -4.33
N PRO A 34 15.71 3.24 -3.42
CA PRO A 34 15.52 2.08 -2.56
C PRO A 34 14.19 2.16 -1.80
N THR A 35 13.51 1.02 -1.67
CA THR A 35 12.23 0.96 -0.95
C THR A 35 12.43 1.42 0.49
N PRO A 36 11.65 2.39 1.00
CA PRO A 36 11.79 2.90 2.36
C PRO A 36 11.72 1.77 3.40
N GLU A 37 12.47 1.89 4.50
CA GLU A 37 12.55 0.82 5.51
C GLU A 37 11.18 0.48 6.13
N ALA A 38 10.32 1.49 6.29
CA ALA A 38 8.93 1.31 6.73
C ALA A 38 8.13 0.40 5.79
N ALA A 39 8.35 0.52 4.46
CA ALA A 39 7.68 -0.32 3.47
C ALA A 39 8.22 -1.76 3.48
N LYS A 40 9.52 -1.97 3.74
CA LYS A 40 10.08 -3.31 3.98
C LYS A 40 9.47 -3.97 5.23
N GLY A 41 9.25 -3.21 6.30
CA GLY A 41 8.61 -3.68 7.52
C GLY A 41 7.18 -4.18 7.29
N VAL A 42 6.38 -3.41 6.55
CA VAL A 42 5.02 -3.78 6.12
C VAL A 42 5.03 -5.11 5.36
N VAL A 43 5.86 -5.23 4.32
CA VAL A 43 5.93 -6.45 3.49
C VAL A 43 6.38 -7.66 4.30
N ARG A 44 7.43 -7.52 5.13
CA ARG A 44 7.90 -8.59 6.02
C ARG A 44 6.81 -9.06 7.00
N THR A 45 6.08 -8.10 7.58
CA THR A 45 5.00 -8.39 8.52
C THR A 45 3.85 -9.13 7.83
N ALA A 46 3.53 -8.75 6.58
CA ALA A 46 2.52 -9.41 5.76
C ALA A 46 2.92 -10.86 5.41
N TYR A 47 4.17 -11.08 5.01
CA TYR A 47 4.68 -12.43 4.74
C TYR A 47 4.58 -13.36 5.94
N ALA A 48 4.80 -12.85 7.15
CA ALA A 48 4.64 -13.64 8.38
C ALA A 48 3.19 -14.10 8.65
N GLN A 49 2.19 -13.55 7.93
CA GLN A 49 0.79 -13.96 8.03
C GLN A 49 0.35 -14.90 6.91
N MET A 50 1.25 -15.32 6.00
CA MET A 50 0.91 -16.29 4.97
C MET A 50 0.43 -17.61 5.59
N GLY A 51 -0.55 -18.23 4.93
CA GLY A 51 -1.16 -19.49 5.39
C GLY A 51 -2.19 -19.33 6.52
N LYS A 52 -2.42 -18.11 7.03
CA LYS A 52 -3.54 -17.88 7.96
C LYS A 52 -4.87 -17.91 7.22
N ASN A 53 -5.89 -18.48 7.87
CA ASN A 53 -7.21 -18.65 7.27
C ASN A 53 -7.88 -17.30 6.98
N TYR A 54 -8.52 -17.22 5.81
CA TYR A 54 -9.44 -16.13 5.52
C TYR A 54 -10.68 -16.24 6.41
N ARG A 55 -11.03 -15.16 7.10
CA ARG A 55 -12.26 -15.06 7.91
C ARG A 55 -12.88 -13.69 7.71
N SER A 56 -14.14 -13.66 7.28
CA SER A 56 -14.91 -12.41 7.16
C SER A 56 -14.95 -11.67 8.51
N GLY A 57 -14.59 -10.38 8.51
CA GLY A 57 -14.45 -9.58 9.73
C GLY A 57 -13.15 -9.79 10.50
N GLY A 58 -12.34 -10.78 10.11
CA GLY A 58 -11.05 -11.11 10.73
C GLY A 58 -10.04 -9.98 10.60
N ALA A 59 -9.31 -9.70 11.69
CA ALA A 59 -8.31 -8.63 11.76
C ALA A 59 -7.17 -8.95 12.73
N SER A 60 -6.90 -10.25 12.99
CA SER A 60 -5.79 -10.66 13.83
C SER A 60 -5.27 -12.07 13.48
N PRO A 61 -3.99 -12.38 13.76
CA PRO A 61 -3.41 -13.68 13.44
C PRO A 61 -4.14 -14.87 14.06
N GLN A 62 -4.70 -14.70 15.25
CA GLN A 62 -5.40 -15.76 16.00
C GLN A 62 -6.80 -16.03 15.42
N LYS A 63 -7.48 -14.99 14.94
CA LYS A 63 -8.85 -15.10 14.40
C LYS A 63 -8.87 -15.32 12.89
N GLY A 64 -7.74 -15.09 12.20
CA GLY A 64 -7.69 -15.00 10.75
C GLY A 64 -7.98 -13.58 10.26
N PHE A 65 -7.93 -13.40 8.95
CA PHE A 65 -8.02 -12.09 8.30
C PHE A 65 -9.09 -12.08 7.23
N ASP A 66 -9.81 -10.97 7.08
CA ASP A 66 -10.31 -10.57 5.76
C ASP A 66 -9.29 -9.66 5.07
N CYS A 67 -9.51 -9.36 3.80
CA CYS A 67 -8.56 -8.59 2.99
C CYS A 67 -8.19 -7.26 3.65
N SER A 68 -9.20 -6.46 3.99
CA SER A 68 -8.97 -5.16 4.65
C SER A 68 -8.44 -5.29 6.07
N GLY A 69 -8.75 -6.37 6.78
CA GLY A 69 -8.26 -6.67 8.11
C GLY A 69 -6.77 -7.02 8.13
N LEU A 70 -6.27 -7.72 7.10
CA LEU A 70 -4.84 -7.95 6.92
C LEU A 70 -4.09 -6.62 6.74
N ILE A 71 -4.56 -5.77 5.82
CA ILE A 71 -3.96 -4.43 5.60
C ILE A 71 -3.98 -3.63 6.90
N TRP A 72 -5.13 -3.54 7.55
CA TRP A 72 -5.29 -2.80 8.80
C TRP A 72 -4.31 -3.27 9.88
N TRP A 73 -4.20 -4.58 10.08
CA TRP A 73 -3.33 -5.13 11.11
C TRP A 73 -1.85 -4.93 10.80
N VAL A 74 -1.43 -5.20 9.56
CA VAL A 74 -0.02 -5.08 9.13
C VAL A 74 0.47 -3.64 9.25
N TYR A 75 -0.29 -2.66 8.75
CA TYR A 75 0.13 -1.26 8.81
C TYR A 75 0.15 -0.74 10.25
N ASN A 76 -0.85 -1.08 11.07
CA ASN A 76 -0.86 -0.68 12.49
C ASN A 76 0.33 -1.29 13.26
N LYS A 77 0.71 -2.54 12.97
CA LYS A 77 1.91 -3.16 13.55
C LYS A 77 3.21 -2.45 13.18
N ASN A 78 3.22 -1.74 12.05
CA ASN A 78 4.34 -0.94 11.57
C ASN A 78 4.15 0.57 11.85
N GLY A 79 3.24 0.93 12.77
CA GLY A 79 3.04 2.31 13.22
C GLY A 79 2.27 3.21 12.25
N VAL A 80 1.71 2.67 11.17
CA VAL A 80 0.94 3.42 10.17
C VAL A 80 -0.55 3.14 10.35
N LYS A 81 -1.34 4.18 10.58
CA LYS A 81 -2.79 4.04 10.72
C LYS A 81 -3.44 3.98 9.34
N VAL A 82 -4.26 2.96 9.12
CA VAL A 82 -5.11 2.83 7.93
C VAL A 82 -6.55 2.50 8.34
N PRO A 83 -7.57 2.86 7.55
CA PRO A 83 -8.95 2.48 7.82
C PRO A 83 -9.16 0.97 7.84
N ARG A 84 -10.15 0.50 8.61
CA ARG A 84 -10.49 -0.93 8.68
C ARG A 84 -11.22 -1.44 7.44
N ILE A 85 -11.86 -0.56 6.68
CA ILE A 85 -12.79 -0.93 5.60
C ILE A 85 -12.13 -0.73 4.23
N THR A 86 -12.30 -1.70 3.33
CA THR A 86 -11.72 -1.72 1.97
C THR A 86 -11.99 -0.44 1.17
N VAL A 87 -13.22 0.10 1.23
CA VAL A 87 -13.58 1.31 0.46
C VAL A 87 -12.84 2.55 0.95
N ASP A 88 -12.54 2.62 2.25
CA ASP A 88 -11.81 3.73 2.85
C ASP A 88 -10.31 3.57 2.61
N GLN A 89 -9.80 2.34 2.68
CA GLN A 89 -8.43 2.01 2.26
C GLN A 89 -8.17 2.43 0.80
N ALA A 90 -9.16 2.28 -0.07
CA ALA A 90 -9.06 2.71 -1.47
C ALA A 90 -9.09 4.24 -1.66
N ARG A 91 -9.42 5.02 -0.62
CA ARG A 91 -9.51 6.49 -0.67
C ARG A 91 -8.35 7.21 0.03
N ILE A 92 -7.62 6.52 0.89
CA ILE A 92 -6.45 7.11 1.58
C ILE A 92 -5.21 7.13 0.68
N GLY A 93 -4.23 7.94 1.10
CA GLY A 93 -2.94 8.02 0.44
C GLY A 93 -3.00 8.68 -0.94
N GLN A 94 -1.90 8.56 -1.68
CA GLN A 94 -1.79 9.08 -3.04
C GLN A 94 -1.93 7.95 -4.06
N SER A 95 -2.52 8.24 -5.22
CA SER A 95 -2.59 7.27 -6.31
C SER A 95 -1.20 7.07 -6.90
N VAL A 96 -0.78 5.81 -7.03
CA VAL A 96 0.52 5.45 -7.60
C VAL A 96 0.29 4.92 -9.01
N PRO A 97 0.97 5.51 -10.03
CA PRO A 97 0.99 4.94 -11.38
C PRO A 97 1.51 3.51 -11.36
N ARG A 98 1.05 2.67 -12.29
CA ARG A 98 1.39 1.23 -12.29
C ARG A 98 2.90 1.01 -12.39
N GLU A 99 3.58 1.84 -13.16
CA GLU A 99 5.02 1.84 -13.37
C GLU A 99 5.84 2.32 -12.15
N GLN A 100 5.18 2.88 -11.13
CA GLN A 100 5.81 3.41 -9.91
C GLN A 100 5.41 2.64 -8.65
N VAL A 101 4.61 1.57 -8.79
CA VAL A 101 4.18 0.75 -7.66
C VAL A 101 5.39 0.11 -6.99
N ARG A 102 5.48 0.23 -5.67
CA ARG A 102 6.60 -0.27 -4.88
C ARG A 102 6.14 -1.20 -3.78
N PRO A 103 6.99 -2.13 -3.32
CA PRO A 103 6.63 -3.02 -2.22
C PRO A 103 6.14 -2.21 -1.02
N GLY A 104 5.03 -2.64 -0.43
CA GLY A 104 4.37 -1.90 0.65
C GLY A 104 3.35 -0.85 0.20
N ASP A 105 3.06 -0.69 -1.09
CA ASP A 105 1.87 0.02 -1.55
C ASP A 105 0.62 -0.86 -1.39
N ILE A 106 -0.52 -0.24 -1.07
CA ILE A 106 -1.83 -0.92 -1.05
C ILE A 106 -2.34 -1.00 -2.48
N VAL A 107 -2.61 -2.21 -2.97
CA VAL A 107 -3.26 -2.44 -4.26
C VAL A 107 -4.74 -2.68 -4.07
N VAL A 108 -5.56 -2.07 -4.92
CA VAL A 108 -7.02 -2.12 -4.88
C VAL A 108 -7.53 -2.73 -6.18
N PHE A 109 -8.33 -3.78 -6.08
CA PHE A 109 -8.95 -4.48 -7.20
C PHE A 109 -10.47 -4.29 -7.18
N ARG A 110 -11.09 -4.24 -8.36
CA ARG A 110 -12.54 -4.37 -8.51
C ARG A 110 -12.91 -5.84 -8.66
N THR A 111 -13.88 -6.33 -7.89
CA THR A 111 -14.36 -7.72 -7.95
C THR A 111 -15.80 -7.83 -7.50
N SER A 112 -16.60 -8.67 -8.15
CA SER A 112 -17.98 -8.98 -7.73
C SER A 112 -18.04 -9.92 -6.50
N ALA A 113 -16.94 -10.60 -6.17
CA ALA A 113 -16.88 -11.55 -5.06
C ALA A 113 -16.77 -10.87 -3.68
N SER A 114 -16.58 -9.55 -3.62
CA SER A 114 -16.48 -8.79 -2.38
C SER A 114 -17.77 -8.00 -2.11
N PRO A 115 -18.27 -7.92 -0.86
CA PRO A 115 -19.52 -7.24 -0.52
C PRO A 115 -19.63 -5.77 -0.98
N ARG A 116 -18.50 -5.10 -1.19
CA ARG A 116 -18.43 -3.69 -1.60
C ARG A 116 -17.81 -3.48 -2.99
N GLY A 117 -17.69 -4.55 -3.78
CA GLY A 117 -17.13 -4.49 -5.13
C GLY A 117 -15.60 -4.29 -5.19
N LEU A 118 -14.91 -4.27 -4.03
CA LEU A 118 -13.48 -3.97 -3.93
C LEU A 118 -12.73 -5.02 -3.10
N HIS A 119 -11.48 -5.27 -3.46
CA HIS A 119 -10.54 -6.11 -2.71
C HIS A 119 -9.22 -5.37 -2.55
N THR A 120 -8.56 -5.50 -1.40
CA THR A 120 -7.25 -4.87 -1.12
C THR A 120 -6.16 -5.91 -0.89
N GLY A 121 -4.93 -5.54 -1.20
CA GLY A 121 -3.72 -6.33 -0.96
C GLY A 121 -2.50 -5.42 -0.74
N ILE A 122 -1.38 -6.00 -0.31
CA ILE A 122 -0.08 -5.32 -0.17
C ILE A 122 0.80 -5.76 -1.32
N TYR A 123 1.27 -4.81 -2.14
CA TYR A 123 2.21 -5.14 -3.21
C TYR A 123 3.53 -5.62 -2.62
N ALA A 124 4.04 -6.74 -3.11
CA ALA A 124 5.24 -7.41 -2.61
C ALA A 124 6.45 -7.29 -3.56
N GLY A 125 6.28 -6.62 -4.71
CA GLY A 125 7.28 -6.58 -5.78
C GLY A 125 7.06 -7.68 -6.82
N GLY A 126 7.76 -7.61 -7.94
CA GLY A 126 7.73 -8.66 -8.97
C GLY A 126 6.33 -9.01 -9.47
N ASN A 127 5.44 -8.02 -9.62
CA ASN A 127 4.03 -8.22 -10.00
C ASN A 127 3.23 -9.14 -9.05
N SER A 128 3.68 -9.28 -7.80
CA SER A 128 3.05 -10.09 -6.75
C SER A 128 2.47 -9.23 -5.63
N PHE A 129 1.48 -9.75 -4.91
CA PHE A 129 0.85 -9.09 -3.76
C PHE A 129 0.35 -10.11 -2.73
N ILE A 130 0.16 -9.67 -1.48
CA ILE A 130 -0.33 -10.47 -0.35
C ILE A 130 -1.72 -9.94 0.03
N HIS A 131 -2.73 -10.81 0.18
CA HIS A 131 -4.13 -10.42 0.42
C HIS A 131 -4.91 -11.45 1.25
#